data_AF-A0A5C9A9T2-F1
#
_entry.id   AF-A0A5C9A9T2-F1
#
_cell.length_a   1.000
_cell.length_b   1.000
_cell.length_c   1.000
_cell.angle_alpha   90.00
_cell.angle_beta   90.00
_cell.angle_gamma   90.00
#
_symmetry.space_group_name_H-M   'P 1'
#
loop_
_entity.id
_entity.type
_entity.pdbx_description
1 polymer ?
#
loop_
_entity_poly.entity_id
_entity_poly.type
_entity_poly.pdbx_seq_one_letter_code
_entity_poly.pdbx_strand_id
1 'polypeptide(L)'
;SIVTLTGDKGPVMGCIGIKSYHFAKGDERTQSPSVDKLWIDIGAKDKDDAIRMGIQVGTPVTLYNPPQLLANDLVCSKALDDRLGCTALLGVADAISTMELDIAVYLVASVQEEFNIRGIVPVLRRVKPDLAIGIDITPSCDTPDLHDYSEVRINQGVGITCLNYHGRGTLAGLITPPRLIRMLEQTALEHNIPVQREVAPGVITETGYIQVEQDGIPCASLSIPCRYTHSPAEVASLR
;
A
#
# COMPACT_ATOMS: atom_id res chain seq x y z
N SER A 1 -4.87 -16.88 -10.61
CA SER A 1 -4.04 -15.72 -10.97
C SER A 1 -2.68 -16.19 -11.41
N ILE A 2 -2.01 -15.44 -12.30
CA ILE A 2 -0.63 -15.71 -12.71
C ILE A 2 0.31 -15.08 -11.68
N VAL A 3 1.43 -15.74 -11.41
CA VAL A 3 2.50 -15.28 -10.51
C VAL A 3 3.86 -15.38 -11.19
N THR A 4 4.81 -14.63 -10.67
CA THR A 4 6.23 -14.76 -10.97
C THR A 4 6.97 -15.16 -9.69
N LEU A 5 7.71 -16.27 -9.76
CA LEU A 5 8.62 -16.73 -8.73
C LEU A 5 10.02 -16.22 -9.05
N THR A 6 10.69 -15.58 -8.10
CA THR A 6 12.04 -15.02 -8.30
C THR A 6 13.10 -16.09 -8.01
N GLY A 7 13.22 -17.07 -8.91
CA GLY A 7 14.15 -18.19 -8.76
C GLY A 7 15.61 -17.78 -8.96
N ASP A 8 16.53 -18.60 -8.43
CA ASP A 8 17.98 -18.33 -8.45
C ASP A 8 18.59 -18.31 -9.86
N LYS A 9 17.88 -18.87 -10.85
CA LYS A 9 18.25 -18.90 -12.27
C LYS A 9 17.49 -17.89 -13.12
N GLY A 10 16.68 -17.05 -12.50
CA GLY A 10 15.79 -16.10 -13.15
C GLY A 10 14.31 -16.32 -12.80
N PRO A 11 13.44 -15.42 -13.28
CA PRO A 11 12.02 -15.48 -13.00
C PRO A 11 11.37 -16.71 -13.65
N VAL A 12 10.53 -17.40 -12.88
CA VAL A 12 9.71 -18.53 -13.33
C VAL A 12 8.25 -18.13 -13.23
N MET A 13 7.49 -18.32 -14.31
CA MET A 13 6.05 -18.07 -14.30
C MET A 13 5.30 -19.24 -13.65
N GLY A 14 4.25 -18.93 -12.91
CA GLY A 14 3.38 -19.92 -12.31
C GLY A 14 1.92 -19.49 -12.30
N CYS A 15 1.04 -20.43 -11.99
CA CYS A 15 -0.39 -20.21 -11.82
C CYS A 15 -0.82 -20.64 -10.43
N ILE A 16 -1.50 -19.76 -9.68
CA ILE A 16 -2.18 -20.15 -8.44
C ILE A 16 -3.37 -21.02 -8.83
N GLY A 17 -3.29 -22.31 -8.49
CA GLY A 17 -4.34 -23.28 -8.72
C GLY A 17 -5.48 -23.15 -7.72
N ILE A 18 -6.71 -23.18 -8.22
CA ILE A 18 -7.93 -23.24 -7.41
C ILE A 18 -8.73 -24.46 -7.86
N LYS A 19 -9.22 -25.24 -6.90
CA LYS A 19 -10.10 -26.39 -7.17
C LYS A 19 -11.36 -25.91 -7.91
N SER A 20 -11.66 -26.51 -9.05
CA SER A 20 -12.85 -26.14 -9.84
C SER A 20 -14.14 -26.35 -9.04
N TYR A 21 -15.07 -25.41 -9.19
CA TYR A 21 -16.38 -25.44 -8.54
C TYR A 21 -17.16 -26.74 -8.78
N HIS A 22 -17.04 -27.34 -9.97
CA HIS A 22 -17.71 -28.61 -10.33
C HIS A 22 -17.32 -29.77 -9.40
N PHE A 23 -16.11 -29.73 -8.82
CA PHE A 23 -15.59 -30.75 -7.92
C PHE A 23 -15.56 -30.31 -6.46
N ALA A 24 -15.89 -29.05 -6.18
CA ALA A 24 -16.04 -28.55 -4.82
C ALA A 24 -17.31 -29.14 -4.19
N LYS A 25 -17.23 -29.53 -2.91
CA LYS A 25 -18.34 -30.12 -2.14
C LYS A 25 -18.65 -29.29 -0.90
N GLY A 26 -19.93 -29.23 -0.53
CA GLY A 26 -20.38 -28.53 0.67
C GLY A 26 -19.86 -27.09 0.72
N ASP A 27 -19.27 -26.73 1.86
CA ASP A 27 -18.77 -25.38 2.14
C ASP A 27 -17.57 -24.97 1.27
N GLU A 28 -16.88 -25.90 0.60
CA GLU A 28 -15.81 -25.57 -0.38
C GLU A 28 -16.35 -24.74 -1.56
N ARG A 29 -17.67 -24.74 -1.80
CA ARG A 29 -18.30 -23.98 -2.88
C ARG A 29 -18.50 -22.49 -2.54
N THR A 30 -18.51 -22.15 -1.26
CA THR A 30 -18.86 -20.82 -0.78
C THR A 30 -17.74 -20.16 0.00
N GLN A 31 -16.68 -20.90 0.33
CA GLN A 31 -15.53 -20.41 1.07
C GLN A 31 -14.27 -20.38 0.21
N SER A 32 -13.48 -19.31 0.35
CA SER A 32 -12.14 -19.25 -0.22
C SER A 32 -11.23 -20.29 0.46
N PRO A 33 -10.36 -20.97 -0.31
CA PRO A 33 -9.39 -21.89 0.27
C PRO A 33 -8.38 -21.13 1.14
N SER A 34 -7.99 -21.74 2.26
CA SER A 34 -6.87 -21.27 3.07
C SER A 34 -5.55 -21.45 2.32
N VAL A 35 -4.52 -20.67 2.68
CA VAL A 35 -3.23 -20.64 1.97
C VAL A 35 -2.56 -22.02 1.90
N ASP A 36 -2.70 -22.83 2.94
CA ASP A 36 -2.18 -24.22 3.00
C ASP A 36 -2.84 -25.18 2.01
N LYS A 37 -3.97 -24.78 1.41
CA LYS A 37 -4.68 -25.54 0.36
C LYS A 37 -4.39 -25.04 -1.05
N LEU A 38 -3.63 -23.96 -1.19
CA LEU A 38 -3.25 -23.39 -2.46
C LEU A 38 -1.91 -23.96 -2.94
N TRP A 39 -1.81 -24.12 -4.26
CA TRP A 39 -0.60 -24.57 -4.93
C TRP A 39 -0.27 -23.62 -6.06
N ILE A 40 1.02 -23.43 -6.33
CA ILE A 40 1.48 -22.73 -7.53
C ILE A 40 2.01 -23.78 -8.49
N ASP A 41 1.34 -23.91 -9.62
CA ASP A 41 1.80 -24.76 -10.71
C ASP A 41 2.78 -23.98 -11.58
N ILE A 42 4.03 -24.45 -11.63
CA ILE A 42 5.11 -23.91 -12.48
C ILE A 42 5.43 -24.86 -13.65
N GLY A 43 4.67 -25.95 -13.83
CA GLY A 43 4.93 -26.99 -14.81
C GLY A 43 6.06 -27.97 -14.45
N ALA A 44 6.54 -27.96 -13.21
CA ALA A 44 7.58 -28.88 -12.74
C ALA A 44 7.04 -30.31 -12.61
N LYS A 45 7.82 -31.29 -13.08
CA LYS A 45 7.44 -32.72 -13.01
C LYS A 45 7.54 -33.29 -11.61
N ASP A 46 8.53 -32.82 -10.86
CA ASP A 46 8.87 -33.25 -9.53
C ASP A 46 9.67 -32.15 -8.81
N LYS A 47 10.04 -32.43 -7.55
CA LYS A 47 10.85 -31.53 -6.72
C LYS A 47 12.20 -31.20 -7.36
N ASP A 48 12.88 -32.18 -7.95
CA ASP A 48 14.21 -31.98 -8.53
C ASP A 48 14.12 -31.10 -9.78
N ASP A 49 13.03 -31.19 -10.54
CA ASP A 49 12.73 -30.31 -11.66
C ASP A 49 12.52 -28.86 -11.21
N ALA A 50 11.73 -28.65 -10.16
CA ALA A 50 11.55 -27.32 -9.57
C ALA A 50 12.88 -26.72 -9.08
N ILE A 51 13.73 -27.51 -8.42
CA ILE A 51 15.07 -27.09 -8.01
C ILE A 51 15.95 -26.79 -9.23
N ARG A 52 15.88 -27.61 -10.30
CA ARG A 52 16.59 -27.35 -11.56
C ARG A 52 16.13 -26.04 -12.21
N MET A 53 14.86 -25.65 -12.04
CA MET A 53 14.31 -24.37 -12.48
C MET A 53 14.73 -23.19 -11.59
N GLY A 54 15.41 -23.44 -10.47
CA GLY A 54 15.89 -22.41 -9.54
C GLY A 54 14.91 -22.09 -8.40
N ILE A 55 13.95 -22.97 -8.12
CA ILE A 55 12.97 -22.79 -7.04
C ILE A 55 13.44 -23.51 -5.77
N GLN A 56 13.42 -22.79 -4.65
CA GLN A 56 13.76 -23.30 -3.33
C GLN A 56 12.72 -22.87 -2.29
N VAL A 57 12.76 -23.48 -1.10
CA VAL A 57 11.97 -23.01 0.04
C VAL A 57 12.41 -21.58 0.37
N GLY A 58 11.46 -20.66 0.41
CA GLY A 58 11.72 -19.23 0.59
C GLY A 58 11.84 -18.43 -0.70
N THR A 59 11.74 -19.06 -1.89
CA THR A 59 11.68 -18.31 -3.16
C THR A 59 10.51 -17.33 -3.14
N PRO A 60 10.75 -16.01 -3.32
CA PRO A 60 9.69 -15.01 -3.31
C PRO A 60 8.72 -15.21 -4.48
N VAL A 61 7.43 -15.06 -4.17
CA VAL A 61 6.34 -15.11 -5.15
C VAL A 61 5.71 -13.74 -5.23
N THR A 62 5.48 -13.25 -6.45
CA THR A 62 4.74 -12.02 -6.69
C THR A 62 3.62 -12.29 -7.68
N LEU A 63 2.50 -11.60 -7.54
CA LEU A 63 1.46 -11.64 -8.57
C LEU A 63 2.00 -11.08 -9.88
N TYR A 64 1.56 -11.64 -11.00
CA TYR A 64 1.86 -11.11 -12.33
C TYR A 64 0.64 -10.37 -12.84
N ASN A 65 0.70 -9.04 -12.74
CA ASN A 65 -0.31 -8.13 -13.23
C ASN A 65 0.39 -6.80 -13.59
N PRO A 66 0.96 -6.69 -14.80
CA PRO A 66 1.65 -5.47 -15.22
C PRO A 66 0.67 -4.30 -15.34
N PRO A 67 1.12 -3.05 -15.15
CA PRO A 67 0.24 -1.88 -15.23
C PRO A 67 -0.49 -1.80 -16.58
N GLN A 68 -1.78 -1.47 -16.53
CA GLN A 68 -2.63 -1.24 -17.69
C GLN A 68 -3.32 0.11 -17.54
N LEU A 69 -3.31 0.91 -18.61
CA LEU A 69 -4.12 2.12 -18.66
C LEU A 69 -5.58 1.73 -18.86
N LEU A 70 -6.44 2.33 -18.07
CA LEU A 70 -7.89 2.30 -18.23
C LEU A 70 -8.37 3.64 -18.81
N ALA A 71 -9.66 3.74 -19.11
CA ALA A 71 -10.26 5.00 -19.51
C ALA A 71 -10.18 6.05 -18.39
N ASN A 72 -10.23 7.34 -18.77
CA ASN A 72 -10.31 8.48 -17.86
C ASN A 72 -9.12 8.60 -16.89
N ASP A 73 -7.91 8.40 -17.39
CA ASP A 73 -6.64 8.57 -16.65
C ASP A 73 -6.54 7.68 -15.40
N LEU A 74 -7.09 6.47 -15.48
CA LEU A 74 -6.96 5.47 -14.43
C LEU A 74 -5.92 4.42 -14.81
N VAL A 75 -5.25 3.87 -13.81
CA VAL A 75 -4.30 2.76 -13.96
C VAL A 75 -4.78 1.56 -13.15
N CYS A 76 -4.69 0.37 -13.74
CA CYS A 76 -4.88 -0.91 -13.07
C CYS A 76 -3.54 -1.64 -12.96
N SER A 77 -3.15 -2.06 -11.76
CA SER A 77 -1.91 -2.81 -11.54
C SER A 77 -1.97 -3.58 -10.23
N LYS A 78 -1.07 -4.56 -10.04
CA LYS A 78 -0.74 -5.01 -8.69
C LYS A 78 0.07 -3.95 -7.93
N ALA A 79 0.02 -4.01 -6.61
CA ALA A 79 0.91 -3.28 -5.70
C ALA A 79 0.96 -1.78 -5.99
N LEU A 80 -0.19 -1.20 -6.34
CA LEU A 80 -0.36 0.26 -6.28
C LEU A 80 -0.20 0.72 -4.83
N ASP A 81 -0.68 -0.09 -3.89
CA ASP A 81 -0.28 -0.08 -2.49
C ASP A 81 1.15 -0.67 -2.32
N ASP A 82 2.17 0.08 -1.91
CA ASP A 82 2.27 1.55 -1.86
C ASP A 82 3.31 2.08 -2.88
N ARG A 83 3.27 1.56 -4.11
CA ARG A 83 4.05 2.14 -5.21
C ARG A 83 3.58 3.53 -5.58
N LEU A 84 2.33 3.89 -5.28
CA LEU A 84 1.81 5.24 -5.46
C LEU A 84 2.51 6.22 -4.52
N GLY A 85 2.65 5.91 -3.23
CA GLY A 85 3.44 6.70 -2.29
C GLY A 85 4.91 6.80 -2.70
N CYS A 86 5.52 5.69 -3.14
CA CYS A 86 6.88 5.72 -3.70
C CYS A 86 7.00 6.65 -4.92
N THR A 87 6.00 6.66 -5.80
CA THR A 87 5.96 7.54 -6.97
C THR A 87 5.85 9.01 -6.56
N ALA A 88 5.01 9.31 -5.56
CA ALA A 88 4.91 10.64 -4.98
C ALA A 88 6.25 11.11 -4.38
N LEU A 89 6.96 10.24 -3.66
CA LEU A 89 8.30 10.55 -3.13
C LEU A 89 9.31 10.85 -4.23
N LEU A 90 9.28 10.12 -5.36
CA LEU A 90 10.12 10.43 -6.52
C LEU A 90 9.78 11.80 -7.12
N GLY A 91 8.49 12.15 -7.19
CA GLY A 91 8.05 13.48 -7.62
C GLY A 91 8.55 14.60 -6.70
N VAL A 92 8.53 14.38 -5.38
CA VAL A 92 9.12 15.31 -4.41
C VAL A 92 10.63 15.43 -4.63
N ALA A 93 11.34 14.32 -4.82
CA ALA A 93 12.78 14.31 -5.06
C ALA A 93 13.16 15.13 -6.30
N ASP A 94 12.41 14.97 -7.40
CA ASP A 94 12.61 15.71 -8.64
C ASP A 94 12.36 17.21 -8.43
N ALA A 95 11.24 17.56 -7.80
CA ALA A 95 10.84 18.94 -7.56
C ALA A 95 11.86 19.72 -6.70
N ILE A 96 12.44 19.08 -5.69
CA ILE A 96 13.40 19.74 -4.78
C ILE A 96 14.86 19.64 -5.23
N SER A 97 15.15 18.91 -6.32
CA SER A 97 16.52 18.57 -6.73
C SER A 97 17.42 19.78 -7.02
N THR A 98 16.82 20.91 -7.42
CA THR A 98 17.52 22.16 -7.70
C THR A 98 17.17 23.29 -6.73
N MET A 99 16.46 22.98 -5.64
CA MET A 99 16.04 23.97 -4.66
C MET A 99 17.08 24.09 -3.53
N GLU A 100 17.36 25.32 -3.10
CA GLU A 100 18.05 25.55 -1.83
C GLU A 100 17.00 25.48 -0.72
N LEU A 101 17.19 24.55 0.23
CA LEU A 101 16.25 24.30 1.32
C LEU A 101 16.86 24.73 2.65
N ASP A 102 16.08 25.44 3.46
CA ASP A 102 16.43 25.78 4.84
C ASP A 102 16.23 24.60 5.82
N ILE A 103 15.76 23.45 5.32
CA ILE A 103 15.47 22.23 6.08
C ILE A 103 16.15 21.02 5.45
N ALA A 104 16.46 20.02 6.27
CA ALA A 104 16.86 18.70 5.79
C ALA A 104 15.62 17.86 5.47
N VAL A 105 15.48 17.44 4.22
CA VAL A 105 14.40 16.54 3.77
C VAL A 105 14.93 15.13 3.63
N TYR A 106 14.26 14.17 4.28
CA TYR A 106 14.57 12.74 4.18
C TYR A 106 13.40 12.04 3.48
N LEU A 107 13.65 11.53 2.27
CA LEU A 107 12.68 10.72 1.54
C LEU A 107 12.95 9.25 1.86
N VAL A 108 11.95 8.57 2.41
CA VAL A 108 12.11 7.21 2.95
C VAL A 108 11.05 6.30 2.35
N ALA A 109 11.49 5.32 1.57
CA ALA A 109 10.69 4.17 1.18
C ALA A 109 11.07 3.01 2.10
N SER A 110 10.23 2.74 3.10
CA SER A 110 10.42 1.67 4.07
C SER A 110 9.99 0.30 3.49
N VAL A 111 10.23 -0.76 4.26
CA VAL A 111 9.80 -2.13 3.92
C VAL A 111 9.12 -2.73 5.15
N GLN A 112 8.31 -3.78 4.97
CA GLN A 112 7.55 -4.45 6.04
C GLN A 112 6.35 -3.64 6.61
N GLU A 113 5.87 -2.63 5.88
CA GLU A 113 4.58 -2.00 6.18
C GLU A 113 3.49 -3.08 6.26
N GLU A 114 3.28 -3.78 5.14
CA GLU A 114 2.29 -4.86 4.95
C GLU A 114 2.46 -6.09 5.84
N PHE A 115 3.54 -6.14 6.61
CA PHE A 115 3.78 -7.21 7.57
C PHE A 115 3.48 -6.77 9.00
N ASN A 116 3.95 -5.60 9.41
CA ASN A 116 3.80 -5.14 10.80
C ASN A 116 3.90 -3.63 11.03
N ILE A 117 3.98 -2.81 9.96
CA ILE A 117 4.05 -1.34 9.99
C ILE A 117 5.19 -0.73 10.82
N ARG A 118 6.24 -1.50 11.14
CA ARG A 118 7.40 -1.04 11.93
C ARG A 118 8.68 -0.89 11.10
N GLY A 119 8.57 -1.00 9.78
CA GLY A 119 9.67 -0.80 8.83
C GLY A 119 10.41 0.52 9.03
N ILE A 120 9.65 1.58 9.36
CA ILE A 120 10.15 2.94 9.56
C ILE A 120 10.98 3.12 10.83
N VAL A 121 10.79 2.29 11.86
CA VAL A 121 11.33 2.53 13.21
C VAL A 121 12.86 2.70 13.24
N PRO A 122 13.67 1.86 12.56
CA PRO A 122 15.12 2.06 12.50
C PRO A 122 15.52 3.40 11.88
N VAL A 123 14.74 3.90 10.91
CA VAL A 123 15.00 5.19 10.26
C VAL A 123 14.73 6.33 11.21
N LEU A 124 13.60 6.32 11.92
CA LEU A 124 13.25 7.36 12.90
C LEU A 124 14.31 7.51 13.98
N ARG A 125 14.85 6.39 14.48
CA ARG A 125 15.90 6.39 15.53
C ARG A 125 17.24 6.92 15.05
N ARG A 126 17.50 6.84 13.73
CA ARG A 126 18.73 7.35 13.11
C ARG A 126 18.59 8.82 12.71
N VAL A 127 17.51 9.16 12.01
CA VAL A 127 17.27 10.49 11.44
C VAL A 127 16.82 11.49 12.49
N LYS A 128 16.00 11.03 13.45
CA LYS A 128 15.38 11.85 14.49
C LYS A 128 14.70 13.11 13.94
N PRO A 129 13.67 12.95 13.08
CA PRO A 129 13.03 14.08 12.42
C PRO A 129 12.19 14.92 13.39
N ASP A 130 12.11 16.24 13.14
CA ASP A 130 11.24 17.17 13.88
C ASP A 130 9.76 17.06 13.47
N LEU A 131 9.49 16.58 12.26
CA LEU A 131 8.17 16.39 11.66
C LEU A 131 8.24 15.21 10.67
N ALA A 132 7.18 14.42 10.60
CA ALA A 132 7.05 13.37 9.59
C ALA A 132 5.70 13.47 8.85
N ILE A 133 5.72 13.27 7.54
CA ILE A 133 4.51 13.13 6.73
C ILE A 133 4.55 11.71 6.14
N GLY A 134 3.63 10.87 6.57
CA GLY A 134 3.40 9.58 5.93
C GLY A 134 2.62 9.78 4.63
N ILE A 135 3.06 9.12 3.57
CA ILE A 135 2.34 9.06 2.30
C ILE A 135 2.01 7.59 2.11
N ASP A 136 0.74 7.29 1.89
CA ASP A 136 0.27 5.94 1.67
C ASP A 136 -0.98 5.98 0.77
N ILE A 137 -1.56 4.84 0.45
CA ILE A 137 -2.88 4.78 -0.17
C ILE A 137 -3.99 4.85 0.88
N THR A 138 -5.23 5.01 0.42
CA THR A 138 -6.42 4.72 1.23
C THR A 138 -7.51 4.06 0.39
N PRO A 139 -8.31 3.14 0.96
CA PRO A 139 -9.47 2.58 0.28
C PRO A 139 -10.47 3.66 -0.16
N SER A 140 -10.60 3.82 -1.48
CA SER A 140 -11.67 4.62 -2.08
C SER A 140 -13.01 3.93 -1.90
N CYS A 141 -14.03 4.69 -1.49
CA CYS A 141 -15.38 4.20 -1.19
C CYS A 141 -16.39 4.53 -2.28
N ASP A 142 -15.93 4.75 -3.52
CA ASP A 142 -16.76 5.06 -4.67
C ASP A 142 -17.12 3.84 -5.53
N THR A 143 -16.93 2.64 -5.00
CA THR A 143 -17.40 1.37 -5.58
C THR A 143 -18.76 0.98 -4.99
N PRO A 144 -19.61 0.21 -5.71
CA PRO A 144 -20.95 -0.15 -5.24
C PRO A 144 -21.00 -0.86 -3.88
N ASP A 145 -19.95 -1.60 -3.53
CA ASP A 145 -19.82 -2.37 -2.29
C ASP A 145 -19.36 -1.54 -1.08
N LEU A 146 -18.77 -0.36 -1.31
CA LEU A 146 -18.17 0.47 -0.26
C LEU A 146 -18.83 1.86 -0.08
N HIS A 147 -19.91 2.15 -0.83
CA HIS A 147 -20.53 3.47 -0.90
C HIS A 147 -20.89 4.10 0.46
N ASP A 148 -21.19 3.29 1.48
CA ASP A 148 -21.64 3.77 2.80
C ASP A 148 -20.54 3.77 3.87
N TYR A 149 -19.27 3.51 3.50
CA TYR A 149 -18.16 3.42 4.47
C TYR A 149 -17.43 4.74 4.71
N SER A 150 -17.15 5.52 3.65
CA SER A 150 -16.54 6.85 3.75
C SER A 150 -16.83 7.70 2.52
N GLU A 151 -16.53 8.99 2.58
CA GLU A 151 -16.68 9.91 1.45
C GLU A 151 -15.42 9.99 0.56
N VAL A 152 -14.35 9.24 0.87
CA VAL A 152 -13.10 9.30 0.11
C VAL A 152 -13.30 8.65 -1.26
N ARG A 153 -13.02 9.41 -2.33
CA ARG A 153 -13.18 8.95 -3.72
C ARG A 153 -11.93 9.20 -4.54
N ILE A 154 -11.67 8.35 -5.55
CA ILE A 154 -10.66 8.66 -6.56
C ILE A 154 -11.05 9.91 -7.36
N ASN A 155 -10.07 10.62 -7.93
CA ASN A 155 -10.28 11.87 -8.68
C ASN A 155 -10.91 13.03 -7.88
N GLN A 156 -11.02 12.93 -6.56
CA GLN A 156 -11.51 14.02 -5.68
C GLN A 156 -10.38 14.64 -4.83
N GLY A 157 -9.13 14.35 -5.18
CA GLY A 157 -7.96 14.88 -4.48
C GLY A 157 -7.39 13.96 -3.41
N VAL A 158 -6.28 14.38 -2.79
CA VAL A 158 -5.57 13.60 -1.77
C VAL A 158 -6.35 13.60 -0.45
N GLY A 159 -6.35 12.47 0.26
CA GLY A 159 -6.88 12.37 1.61
C GLY A 159 -5.92 13.00 2.62
N ILE A 160 -6.44 13.85 3.50
CA ILE A 160 -5.76 14.30 4.72
C ILE A 160 -6.34 13.49 5.87
N THR A 161 -5.57 12.55 6.42
CA THR A 161 -6.03 11.69 7.50
C THR A 161 -6.20 12.51 8.77
N CYS A 162 -7.44 12.61 9.26
CA CYS A 162 -7.75 13.22 10.55
C CYS A 162 -7.52 12.21 11.68
N LEU A 163 -7.93 10.96 11.46
CA LEU A 163 -7.91 9.88 12.44
C LEU A 163 -7.81 8.53 11.73
N ASN A 164 -6.92 7.67 12.18
CA ASN A 164 -6.94 6.24 11.90
C ASN A 164 -6.60 5.45 13.18
N TYR A 165 -7.14 4.25 13.34
CA TYR A 165 -6.91 3.44 14.55
C TYR A 165 -7.30 1.98 14.35
N HIS A 166 -6.43 1.07 14.76
CA HIS A 166 -6.70 -0.37 14.77
C HIS A 166 -6.78 -0.91 16.20
N GLY A 167 -8.01 -1.00 16.71
CA GLY A 167 -8.28 -1.42 18.09
C GLY A 167 -8.13 -2.90 18.40
N ARG A 168 -7.78 -3.75 17.42
CA ARG A 168 -7.57 -5.19 17.60
C ARG A 168 -6.15 -5.58 17.17
N GLY A 169 -5.33 -6.14 18.05
CA GLY A 169 -3.97 -6.57 17.68
C GLY A 169 -2.90 -5.50 17.93
N THR A 170 -2.59 -4.65 16.95
CA THR A 170 -1.45 -3.70 17.01
C THR A 170 -1.63 -2.53 17.99
N LEU A 171 -2.87 -2.16 18.32
CA LEU A 171 -3.21 -1.01 19.18
C LEU A 171 -2.44 0.25 18.76
N ALA A 172 -2.45 0.52 17.45
CA ALA A 172 -1.75 1.63 16.81
C ALA A 172 -2.73 2.45 15.96
N GLY A 173 -2.33 3.66 15.61
CA GLY A 173 -3.12 4.59 14.82
C GLY A 173 -2.63 6.01 15.00
N LEU A 174 -3.18 6.94 14.22
CA LEU A 174 -2.81 8.34 14.16
C LEU A 174 -4.02 9.20 14.50
N ILE A 175 -3.82 10.12 15.45
CA ILE A 175 -4.67 11.29 15.60
C ILE A 175 -3.86 12.50 15.13
N THR A 176 -4.11 12.95 13.90
CA THR A 176 -3.30 14.02 13.32
C THR A 176 -3.52 15.32 14.11
N PRO A 177 -2.46 15.99 14.58
CA PRO A 177 -2.58 17.26 15.30
C PRO A 177 -3.40 18.27 14.48
N PRO A 178 -4.42 18.94 15.04
CA PRO A 178 -5.27 19.87 14.30
C PRO A 178 -4.50 21.01 13.63
N ARG A 179 -3.32 21.37 14.15
CA ARG A 179 -2.43 22.38 13.57
C ARG A 179 -1.77 21.89 12.27
N LEU A 180 -1.43 20.61 12.16
CA LEU A 180 -0.90 20.00 10.93
C LEU A 180 -2.01 19.83 9.89
N ILE A 181 -3.22 19.43 10.29
CA ILE A 181 -4.38 19.39 9.38
C ILE A 181 -4.60 20.75 8.72
N ARG A 182 -4.69 21.82 9.53
CA ARG A 182 -4.87 23.19 9.02
C ARG A 182 -3.72 23.64 8.11
N MET A 183 -2.48 23.27 8.44
CA MET A 183 -1.32 23.58 7.61
C MET A 183 -1.46 22.93 6.23
N LEU A 184 -1.77 21.63 6.18
CA LEU A 184 -1.94 20.88 4.93
C LEU A 184 -3.11 21.42 4.10
N GLU A 185 -4.26 21.69 4.72
CA GLU A 185 -5.44 22.27 4.04
C GLU A 185 -5.15 23.67 3.48
N GLN A 186 -4.44 24.51 4.24
CA GLN A 186 -4.08 25.85 3.81
C GLN A 186 -3.10 25.82 2.63
N THR A 187 -2.07 24.96 2.70
CA THR A 187 -1.13 24.75 1.58
C THR A 187 -1.86 24.24 0.34
N ALA A 188 -2.76 23.27 0.49
CA ALA A 188 -3.55 22.78 -0.63
C ALA A 188 -4.43 23.87 -1.26
N LEU A 189 -5.07 24.71 -0.44
CA LEU A 189 -5.87 25.85 -0.89
C LEU A 189 -5.04 26.86 -1.68
N GLU A 190 -3.85 27.23 -1.18
CA GLU A 190 -2.94 28.18 -1.84
C GLU A 190 -2.46 27.69 -3.22
N HIS A 191 -2.33 26.37 -3.37
CA HIS A 191 -1.90 25.72 -4.61
C HIS A 191 -3.05 25.20 -5.48
N ASN A 192 -4.31 25.44 -5.10
CA ASN A 192 -5.51 24.92 -5.78
C ASN A 192 -5.52 23.38 -5.94
N ILE A 193 -5.00 22.68 -4.94
CA ILE A 193 -4.98 21.21 -4.89
C ILE A 193 -6.27 20.73 -4.19
N PRO A 194 -7.09 19.89 -4.84
CA PRO A 194 -8.25 19.31 -4.19
C PRO A 194 -7.80 18.34 -3.08
N VAL A 195 -8.50 18.39 -1.94
CA VAL A 195 -8.24 17.52 -0.78
C VAL A 195 -9.55 17.01 -0.20
N GLN A 196 -9.47 15.88 0.48
CA GLN A 196 -10.57 15.23 1.19
C GLN A 196 -10.16 15.03 2.64
N ARG A 197 -11.06 15.24 3.60
CA ARG A 197 -10.81 14.79 4.97
C ARG A 197 -11.09 13.30 5.08
N GLU A 198 -10.18 12.58 5.70
CA GLU A 198 -10.28 11.14 5.88
C GLU A 198 -10.37 10.77 7.36
N VAL A 199 -11.26 9.83 7.67
CA VAL A 199 -11.25 9.06 8.92
C VAL A 199 -11.30 7.59 8.53
N ALA A 200 -10.26 6.82 8.88
CA ALA A 200 -10.09 5.45 8.43
C ALA A 200 -9.89 4.47 9.60
N PRO A 201 -10.95 4.16 10.38
CA PRO A 201 -10.85 3.16 11.45
C PRO A 201 -10.54 1.77 10.86
N GLY A 202 -9.58 1.07 11.44
CA GLY A 202 -9.15 -0.25 10.98
C GLY A 202 -8.14 -0.23 9.83
N VAL A 203 -7.85 0.93 9.22
CA VAL A 203 -6.72 1.12 8.30
C VAL A 203 -5.61 1.80 9.08
N ILE A 204 -4.42 1.23 9.11
CA ILE A 204 -3.26 1.81 9.80
C ILE A 204 -2.06 1.69 8.90
N THR A 205 -1.14 2.62 9.06
CA THR A 205 0.13 2.64 8.35
C THR A 205 1.26 2.91 9.34
N GLU A 206 2.47 3.10 8.85
CA GLU A 206 3.64 3.37 9.70
C GLU A 206 3.48 4.62 10.59
N THR A 207 2.62 5.58 10.23
CA THR A 207 2.37 6.77 11.06
C THR A 207 1.78 6.43 12.44
N GLY A 208 1.15 5.26 12.58
CA GLY A 208 0.71 4.70 13.85
C GLY A 208 1.86 4.43 14.83
N TYR A 209 3.09 4.22 14.34
CA TYR A 209 4.29 4.06 15.18
C TYR A 209 5.19 5.30 15.18
N ILE A 210 5.13 6.17 14.17
CA ILE A 210 5.95 7.39 14.14
C ILE A 210 5.71 8.28 15.36
N GLN A 211 4.44 8.55 15.69
CA GLN A 211 4.09 9.54 16.74
C GLN A 211 4.48 9.11 18.16
N VAL A 212 4.74 7.82 18.38
CA VAL A 212 5.08 7.25 19.70
C VAL A 212 6.57 6.96 19.83
N GLU A 213 7.37 7.22 18.80
CA GLU A 213 8.83 7.11 18.89
C GLU A 213 9.43 8.37 19.49
N GLN A 214 10.60 8.21 20.14
CA GLN A 214 11.30 9.28 20.87
C GLN A 214 10.41 9.95 21.92
N ASP A 215 10.44 11.27 22.03
CA ASP A 215 9.60 12.07 22.94
C ASP A 215 8.27 12.49 22.27
N GLY A 216 7.90 11.84 21.17
CA GLY A 216 6.74 12.14 20.35
C GLY A 216 7.09 12.98 19.12
N ILE A 217 7.07 12.36 17.95
CA ILE A 217 7.31 13.02 16.67
C ILE A 217 5.96 13.53 16.13
N PRO A 218 5.74 14.84 15.94
CA PRO A 218 4.58 15.33 15.23
C PRO A 218 4.50 14.68 13.85
N CYS A 219 3.36 14.07 13.52
CA CYS A 219 3.18 13.50 12.19
C CYS A 219 1.77 13.68 11.64
N ALA A 220 1.68 13.62 10.32
CA ALA A 220 0.45 13.63 9.55
C ALA A 220 0.51 12.54 8.48
N SER A 221 -0.65 12.15 7.95
CA SER A 221 -0.78 11.24 6.82
C SER A 221 -1.48 11.93 5.66
N LEU A 222 -0.93 11.72 4.47
CA LEU A 222 -1.55 12.01 3.19
C LEU A 222 -1.84 10.68 2.49
N SER A 223 -3.06 10.52 2.01
CA SER A 223 -3.54 9.24 1.48
C SER A 223 -3.98 9.37 0.04
N ILE A 224 -3.49 8.51 -0.84
CA ILE A 224 -3.87 8.47 -2.26
C ILE A 224 -5.06 7.51 -2.42
N PRO A 225 -6.26 7.98 -2.81
CA PRO A 225 -7.41 7.09 -2.95
C PRO A 225 -7.16 5.99 -3.99
N CYS A 226 -7.36 4.75 -3.58
CA CYS A 226 -7.12 3.55 -4.37
C CYS A 226 -8.30 2.58 -4.23
N ARG A 227 -8.76 1.98 -5.33
CA ARG A 227 -9.83 0.97 -5.33
C ARG A 227 -9.22 -0.43 -5.29
N TYR A 228 -9.96 -1.34 -4.65
CA TYR A 228 -9.64 -2.76 -4.58
C TYR A 228 -8.29 -3.03 -3.89
N THR A 229 -7.95 -2.22 -2.88
CA THR A 229 -6.70 -2.31 -2.13
C THR A 229 -6.47 -3.73 -1.61
N HIS A 230 -5.22 -4.16 -1.56
CA HIS A 230 -4.80 -5.52 -1.14
C HIS A 230 -5.35 -6.65 -2.04
N SER A 231 -5.93 -6.33 -3.19
CA SER A 231 -6.32 -7.33 -4.19
C SER A 231 -5.21 -7.54 -5.23
N PRO A 232 -5.30 -8.60 -6.06
CA PRO A 232 -4.36 -8.80 -7.15
C PRO A 232 -4.31 -7.70 -8.22
N ALA A 233 -5.32 -6.84 -8.27
CA ALA A 233 -5.47 -5.79 -9.26
C ALA A 233 -6.17 -4.58 -8.63
N GLU A 234 -5.40 -3.54 -8.37
CA GLU A 234 -5.83 -2.30 -7.76
C GLU A 234 -6.03 -1.24 -8.83
N VAL A 235 -6.89 -0.25 -8.57
CA VAL A 235 -7.14 0.85 -9.50
C VAL A 235 -6.97 2.20 -8.83
N ALA A 236 -6.15 3.06 -9.40
CA ALA A 236 -5.94 4.42 -8.93
C ALA A 236 -6.00 5.44 -10.07
N SER A 237 -6.08 6.71 -9.70
CA SER A 237 -5.99 7.81 -10.65
C SER A 237 -4.53 8.18 -10.94
N LEU A 238 -4.27 8.63 -12.17
CA LEU A 238 -3.02 9.25 -12.59
C LEU A 238 -3.02 10.78 -12.46
N ARG A 239 -4.10 11.37 -11.92
CA ARG A 239 -4.28 12.82 -11.75
C ARG A 239 -3.91 13.28 -10.35
#